data_AF-A0A6G2FX16-F1
#
_entry.id   AF-A0A6G2FX16-F1
#
_cell.length_a   1.000
_cell.length_b   1.000
_cell.length_c   1.000
_cell.angle_alpha   90.00
_cell.angle_beta   90.00
_cell.angle_gamma   90.00
#
_symmetry.space_group_name_H-M   'P 1'
#
loop_
_entity.id
_entity.type
_entity.pdbx_description
1 polymer ?
#
loop_
_entity_poly.entity_id
_entity_poly.type
_entity_poly.pdbx_seq_one_letter_code
_entity_poly.pdbx_strand_id
1 'polypeptide(L)'
;MGVLDVTGFDADHRALAGHVAAARSFADSAGVANGGANRHGTAVAVSVAELAPDATLHLAVAHSPADVEDAVTWFADRDVDVVVAPFNSPRTPDDGSARVSAALSDLRDDGVVVVASAGNFAQSHWRGDLSPTGDGRHRFGDAVRNRVFPAPNGPRWPADAACG
;
A
#
# COMPACT_ATOMS: atom_id res chain seq x y z
N MET A 1 -13.58 13.22 2.60
CA MET A 1 -12.85 11.99 2.97
C MET A 1 -12.27 11.31 1.73
N GLY A 2 -11.02 10.87 1.80
CA GLY A 2 -10.36 10.09 0.76
C GLY A 2 -10.34 8.59 1.06
N VAL A 3 -10.51 7.75 0.04
CA VAL A 3 -10.27 6.30 0.11
C VAL A 3 -9.25 5.94 -0.97
N LEU A 4 -8.09 5.45 -0.55
CA LEU A 4 -7.00 5.03 -1.43
C LEU A 4 -6.92 3.51 -1.46
N ASP A 5 -7.19 2.90 -2.61
CA ASP A 5 -7.21 1.45 -2.75
C ASP A 5 -6.38 0.96 -3.95
N VAL A 6 -6.07 -0.33 -3.96
CA VAL A 6 -5.28 -0.99 -5.02
C VAL A 6 -6.13 -1.92 -5.90
N THR A 7 -7.44 -1.98 -5.67
CA THR A 7 -8.35 -2.91 -6.36
C THR A 7 -9.46 -2.24 -7.16
N GLY A 8 -9.57 -0.91 -7.07
CA GLY A 8 -10.64 -0.16 -7.71
C GLY A 8 -11.96 -0.16 -6.95
N PHE A 9 -12.95 0.46 -7.56
CA PHE A 9 -14.25 0.76 -6.97
C PHE A 9 -15.37 0.48 -7.97
N ASP A 10 -16.49 -0.02 -7.46
CA ASP A 10 -17.79 0.16 -8.08
C ASP A 10 -18.39 1.46 -7.53
N ALA A 11 -18.08 2.59 -8.17
CA ALA A 11 -18.51 3.91 -7.71
C ALA A 11 -20.03 4.13 -7.84
N ASP A 12 -20.69 3.34 -8.70
CA ASP A 12 -22.15 3.35 -8.91
C ASP A 12 -22.88 2.42 -7.93
N HIS A 13 -22.16 1.77 -7.01
CA HIS A 13 -22.76 0.90 -6.01
C HIS A 13 -23.83 1.66 -5.22
N ARG A 14 -25.01 1.05 -5.05
CA ARG A 14 -26.19 1.70 -4.44
C ARG A 14 -25.94 2.36 -3.08
N ALA A 15 -25.04 1.79 -2.27
CA ALA A 15 -24.71 2.30 -0.94
C ALA A 15 -23.75 3.50 -0.98
N LEU A 16 -23.21 3.84 -2.15
CA LEU A 16 -22.36 5.01 -2.39
C LEU A 16 -23.11 6.13 -3.12
N ALA A 17 -24.39 5.91 -3.46
CA ALA A 17 -25.21 6.89 -4.18
C ALA A 17 -25.28 8.20 -3.40
N GLY A 18 -24.82 9.30 -4.01
CA GLY A 18 -24.78 10.62 -3.39
C GLY A 18 -23.57 10.89 -2.49
N HIS A 19 -22.71 9.91 -2.23
CA HIS A 19 -21.51 10.09 -1.42
C HIS A 19 -20.26 10.41 -2.26
N VAL A 20 -20.16 9.88 -3.48
CA VAL A 20 -18.94 10.03 -4.31
C VAL A 20 -18.93 11.35 -5.05
N ALA A 21 -18.00 12.24 -4.71
CA ALA A 21 -17.79 13.50 -5.44
C ALA A 21 -16.80 13.34 -6.60
N ALA A 22 -15.77 12.51 -6.43
CA ALA A 22 -14.83 12.23 -7.50
C ALA A 22 -14.18 10.86 -7.33
N ALA A 23 -13.84 10.22 -8.44
CA ALA A 23 -13.03 9.02 -8.46
C ALA A 23 -11.96 9.13 -9.54
N ARG A 24 -10.74 8.68 -9.24
CA ARG A 24 -9.60 8.73 -10.17
C ARG A 24 -8.70 7.51 -9.99
N SER A 25 -8.19 6.99 -11.11
CA SER A 25 -7.06 6.08 -11.08
C SER A 25 -5.78 6.83 -11.45
N PHE A 26 -4.73 6.53 -10.71
CA PHE A 26 -3.35 6.96 -10.97
C PHE A 26 -2.51 5.82 -11.53
N ALA A 27 -3.04 4.60 -11.51
CA ALA A 27 -2.39 3.45 -12.11
C ALA A 27 -2.61 3.43 -13.62
N ASP A 28 -1.53 3.44 -14.42
CA ASP A 28 -1.62 3.29 -15.89
C ASP A 28 -2.23 1.95 -16.32
N SER A 29 -2.16 0.95 -15.45
CA SER A 29 -2.58 -0.42 -15.71
C SER A 29 -4.05 -0.70 -15.37
N ALA A 30 -4.75 0.24 -14.72
CA ALA A 30 -6.13 0.03 -14.27
C ALA A 30 -6.95 1.32 -14.23
N GLY A 31 -8.25 1.20 -14.51
CA GLY A 31 -9.20 2.27 -14.29
C GLY A 31 -9.74 2.29 -12.85
N VAL A 32 -10.65 3.23 -12.58
CA VAL A 32 -11.41 3.25 -11.32
C VAL A 32 -12.27 2.00 -11.19
N ALA A 33 -12.99 1.66 -12.26
CA ALA A 33 -13.95 0.57 -12.26
C ALA A 33 -13.27 -0.78 -12.03
N ASN A 34 -13.70 -1.51 -11.01
CA ASN A 34 -13.22 -2.86 -10.72
C ASN A 34 -14.01 -3.97 -11.47
N GLY A 35 -15.03 -3.59 -12.24
CA GLY A 35 -15.87 -4.52 -13.00
C GLY A 35 -16.63 -5.53 -12.12
N GLY A 36 -16.87 -5.20 -10.85
CA GLY A 36 -17.43 -6.13 -9.86
C GLY A 36 -16.46 -7.23 -9.41
N ALA A 37 -15.26 -7.29 -9.97
CA ALA A 37 -14.16 -8.11 -9.47
C ALA A 37 -13.48 -7.39 -8.32
N ASN A 38 -12.93 -8.15 -7.36
CA ASN A 38 -12.10 -7.59 -6.30
C ASN A 38 -12.76 -6.42 -5.53
N ARG A 39 -13.82 -6.75 -4.78
CA ARG A 39 -14.68 -5.80 -4.04
C ARG A 39 -14.00 -5.03 -2.90
N HIS A 40 -12.68 -5.06 -2.76
CA HIS A 40 -11.97 -4.54 -1.60
C HIS A 40 -12.15 -3.03 -1.44
N GLY A 41 -11.83 -2.23 -2.47
CA GLY A 41 -12.02 -0.78 -2.43
C GLY A 41 -13.49 -0.37 -2.32
N THR A 42 -14.40 -1.10 -2.99
CA THR A 42 -15.85 -0.88 -2.86
C THR A 42 -16.35 -1.14 -1.44
N ALA A 43 -15.92 -2.25 -0.83
CA ALA A 43 -16.33 -2.61 0.53
C ALA A 43 -15.85 -1.57 1.55
N VAL A 44 -14.61 -1.09 1.40
CA VAL A 44 -14.07 -0.02 2.25
C VAL A 44 -14.89 1.25 2.08
N ALA A 45 -15.14 1.69 0.84
CA ALA A 45 -15.92 2.90 0.58
C ALA A 45 -17.34 2.79 1.17
N VAL A 46 -17.98 1.62 1.07
CA VAL A 46 -19.31 1.38 1.65
C VAL A 46 -19.25 1.45 3.17
N SER A 47 -18.27 0.81 3.82
CA SER A 47 -18.12 0.91 5.28
C SER A 47 -17.88 2.35 5.75
N VAL A 48 -17.12 3.14 4.99
CA VAL A 48 -16.91 4.57 5.29
C VAL A 48 -18.23 5.34 5.16
N ALA A 49 -19.00 5.12 4.09
CA ALA A 49 -20.31 5.76 3.90
C ALA A 49 -21.33 5.35 4.98
N GLU A 50 -21.29 4.11 5.47
CA GLU A 50 -22.15 3.64 6.56
C GLU A 50 -21.80 4.29 7.91
N LEU A 51 -20.51 4.46 8.20
CA LEU A 51 -20.05 5.06 9.47
C LEU A 51 -20.16 6.59 9.48
N ALA A 52 -20.05 7.22 8.31
CA ALA A 52 -20.08 8.66 8.14
C ALA A 52 -21.00 9.03 6.95
N PRO A 53 -22.33 8.96 7.13
CA PRO A 53 -23.30 9.15 6.05
C PRO A 53 -23.27 10.55 5.44
N ASP A 54 -22.80 11.57 6.17
CA ASP A 54 -22.71 12.93 5.66
C ASP A 54 -21.39 13.22 4.94
N ALA A 55 -20.52 12.22 4.79
CA ALA A 55 -19.21 12.42 4.20
C ALA A 55 -19.22 12.39 2.68
N THR A 56 -18.57 13.39 2.10
CA THR A 56 -18.20 13.41 0.69
C THR A 56 -16.95 12.58 0.45
N LEU A 57 -17.02 11.63 -0.48
CA LEU A 57 -15.96 10.67 -0.79
C LEU A 57 -15.20 11.05 -2.06
N HIS A 58 -13.87 10.94 -1.95
CA HIS A 58 -12.93 10.99 -3.06
C HIS A 58 -12.22 9.63 -3.14
N LEU A 59 -12.36 8.94 -4.28
CA LEU A 59 -11.86 7.57 -4.45
C LEU A 59 -10.63 7.56 -5.34
N ALA A 60 -9.51 7.01 -4.87
CA ALA A 60 -8.26 6.95 -5.60
C ALA A 60 -7.78 5.51 -5.76
N VAL A 61 -7.35 5.15 -6.97
CA VAL A 61 -6.71 3.86 -7.27
C VAL A 61 -5.23 4.08 -7.54
N ALA A 62 -4.38 3.31 -6.85
CA ALA A 62 -2.92 3.39 -6.97
C ALA A 62 -2.30 1.98 -6.94
N HIS A 63 -1.32 1.69 -7.79
CA HIS A 63 -0.61 0.40 -7.84
C HIS A 63 0.90 0.52 -7.57
N SER A 64 1.45 1.74 -7.62
CA SER A 64 2.86 2.03 -7.38
C SER A 64 3.05 3.09 -6.28
N PRO A 65 4.25 3.20 -5.68
CA PRO A 65 4.55 4.31 -4.76
C PRO A 65 4.39 5.69 -5.40
N ALA A 66 4.68 5.85 -6.70
CA ALA A 66 4.46 7.11 -7.40
C ALA A 66 2.97 7.41 -7.55
N ASP A 67 2.15 6.40 -7.85
CA ASP A 67 0.70 6.55 -7.92
C ASP A 67 0.11 6.98 -6.56
N VAL A 68 0.70 6.49 -5.45
CA VAL A 68 0.31 6.90 -4.10
C VAL A 68 0.67 8.36 -3.85
N GLU A 69 1.87 8.81 -4.23
CA GLU A 69 2.28 10.22 -4.13
C GLU A 69 1.33 11.14 -4.92
N ASP A 70 0.99 10.76 -6.16
CA ASP A 70 0.05 11.53 -6.99
C ASP A 70 -1.36 11.54 -6.38
N ALA A 71 -1.81 10.42 -5.81
CA ALA A 71 -3.11 10.34 -5.13
C ALA A 71 -3.14 11.20 -3.86
N VAL A 72 -2.03 11.23 -3.11
CA VAL A 72 -1.86 12.10 -1.93
C VAL A 72 -1.99 13.56 -2.32
N THR A 73 -1.28 14.02 -3.37
CA THR A 73 -1.43 15.40 -3.86
C THR A 73 -2.87 15.69 -4.28
N TRP A 74 -3.52 14.75 -4.96
CA TRP A 74 -4.91 14.91 -5.40
C TRP A 74 -5.92 15.02 -4.24
N PHE A 75 -5.64 14.34 -3.13
CA PHE A 75 -6.41 14.46 -1.89
C PHE A 75 -6.19 15.81 -1.20
N ALA A 76 -4.94 16.28 -1.14
CA ALA A 76 -4.61 17.59 -0.58
C ALA A 76 -5.30 18.72 -1.37
N ASP A 77 -5.27 18.66 -2.71
CA ASP A 77 -5.98 19.60 -3.60
C ASP A 77 -7.51 19.63 -3.42
N ARG A 78 -8.06 18.66 -2.68
CA ARG A 78 -9.50 18.52 -2.39
C ARG A 78 -9.85 18.78 -0.93
N ASP A 79 -8.88 19.23 -0.14
CA ASP A 79 -9.05 19.54 1.27
C ASP A 79 -9.71 18.38 2.04
N VAL A 80 -9.27 17.13 1.80
CA VAL A 80 -9.85 15.98 2.52
C VAL A 80 -9.38 15.96 3.97
N ASP A 81 -10.31 15.80 4.91
CA ASP A 81 -9.97 15.77 6.35
C ASP A 81 -9.42 14.41 6.83
N VAL A 82 -9.79 13.34 6.14
CA VAL A 82 -9.46 11.94 6.50
C VAL A 82 -9.13 11.16 5.25
N VAL A 83 -8.07 10.35 5.29
CA VAL A 83 -7.71 9.37 4.26
C VAL A 83 -7.66 7.96 4.83
N VAL A 84 -8.39 7.03 4.23
CA VAL A 84 -8.36 5.60 4.55
C VAL A 84 -7.55 4.85 3.50
N ALA A 85 -6.48 4.16 3.93
CA ALA A 85 -5.54 3.42 3.09
C ALA A 85 -5.44 1.95 3.57
N PRO A 86 -6.38 1.08 3.19
CA PRO A 86 -6.51 -0.29 3.71
C PRO A 86 -5.62 -1.29 2.95
N PHE A 87 -4.41 -0.90 2.60
CA PHE A 87 -3.45 -1.74 1.90
C PHE A 87 -2.08 -1.67 2.59
N ASN A 88 -1.14 -2.48 2.12
CA ASN A 88 0.23 -2.51 2.61
C ASN A 88 1.22 -2.56 1.44
N SER A 89 2.45 -2.08 1.69
CA SER A 89 3.55 -2.11 0.74
C SER A 89 4.60 -3.12 1.20
N PRO A 90 4.50 -4.40 0.83
CA PRO A 90 5.48 -5.40 1.26
C PRO A 90 6.85 -5.16 0.62
N ARG A 91 7.91 -5.67 1.26
CA ARG A 91 9.32 -5.53 0.84
C ARG A 91 9.85 -4.09 0.88
N THR A 92 9.34 -3.27 1.78
CA THR A 92 9.89 -1.94 2.09
C THR A 92 10.37 -1.89 3.54
N PRO A 93 11.22 -0.90 3.90
CA PRO A 93 11.52 -0.61 5.31
C PRO A 93 10.24 -0.41 6.13
N ASP A 94 10.27 -0.82 7.40
CA ASP A 94 9.19 -0.69 8.38
C ASP A 94 9.43 0.44 9.40
N ASP A 95 10.46 1.27 9.16
CA ASP A 95 10.87 2.42 9.98
C ASP A 95 10.23 3.75 9.54
N GLY A 96 9.28 3.70 8.60
CA GLY A 96 8.60 4.86 8.04
C GLY A 96 9.33 5.53 6.87
N SER A 97 10.55 5.10 6.51
CA SER A 97 11.32 5.69 5.39
C SER A 97 10.86 5.24 4.00
N ALA A 98 9.97 4.25 3.91
CA ALA A 98 9.40 3.80 2.65
C ALA A 98 8.60 4.92 1.97
N ARG A 99 8.70 5.05 0.64
CA ARG A 99 8.03 6.12 -0.12
C ARG A 99 6.52 6.25 0.17
N VAL A 100 5.82 5.12 0.23
CA VAL A 100 4.39 5.09 0.59
C VAL A 100 4.16 5.62 2.02
N SER A 101 5.01 5.24 2.96
CA SER A 101 4.93 5.71 4.35
C SER A 101 5.22 7.21 4.46
N ALA A 102 6.22 7.71 3.72
CA ALA A 102 6.55 9.12 3.66
C ALA A 102 5.38 9.95 3.10
N ALA A 103 4.84 9.57 1.93
CA ALA A 103 3.72 10.28 1.30
C ALA A 103 2.47 10.35 2.21
N LEU A 104 2.14 9.27 2.90
CA LEU A 104 1.03 9.25 3.86
C LEU A 104 1.35 10.03 5.14
N SER A 105 2.63 10.13 5.53
CA SER A 105 3.05 10.95 6.66
C SER A 105 2.99 12.44 6.32
N ASP A 106 3.31 12.81 5.08
CA ASP A 106 3.21 14.20 4.62
C ASP A 106 1.76 14.70 4.72
N LEU A 107 0.76 13.92 4.27
CA LEU A 107 -0.66 14.26 4.48
C LEU A 107 -1.00 14.46 5.96
N ARG A 108 -0.48 13.56 6.81
CA ARG A 108 -0.71 13.64 8.25
C ARG A 108 -0.14 14.92 8.83
N ASP A 109 1.06 15.29 8.41
CA ASP A 109 1.74 16.50 8.88
C ASP A 109 1.05 17.78 8.38
N ASP A 110 0.35 17.70 7.25
CA ASP A 110 -0.56 18.75 6.72
C ASP A 110 -1.94 18.79 7.42
N GLY A 111 -2.15 17.96 8.45
CA GLY A 111 -3.35 17.98 9.30
C GLY A 111 -4.45 16.99 8.92
N VAL A 112 -4.21 16.14 7.92
CA VAL A 112 -5.16 15.08 7.52
C VAL A 112 -5.07 13.89 8.45
N VAL A 113 -6.21 13.33 8.88
CA VAL A 113 -6.19 12.06 9.62
C VAL A 113 -5.97 10.90 8.66
N VAL A 114 -4.85 10.18 8.82
CA VAL A 114 -4.55 9.00 7.99
C VAL A 114 -4.83 7.71 8.76
N VAL A 115 -5.69 6.86 8.21
CA VAL A 115 -6.04 5.54 8.73
C VAL A 115 -5.46 4.47 7.82
N ALA A 116 -4.39 3.81 8.28
CA ALA A 116 -3.73 2.73 7.56
C ALA A 116 -4.00 1.37 8.22
N SER A 117 -4.07 0.31 7.41
CA SER A 117 -4.19 -1.05 7.93
C SER A 117 -2.84 -1.59 8.43
N ALA A 118 -2.85 -2.40 9.50
CA ALA A 118 -1.64 -3.08 9.98
C ALA A 118 -1.18 -4.24 9.06
N GLY A 119 -1.99 -4.61 8.07
CA GLY A 119 -1.79 -5.80 7.24
C GLY A 119 -2.13 -7.12 7.94
N ASN A 120 -2.19 -8.19 7.15
CA ASN A 120 -2.58 -9.55 7.59
C ASN A 120 -1.41 -10.55 7.52
N PHE A 121 -0.17 -10.06 7.55
CA PHE A 121 1.06 -10.86 7.37
C PHE A 121 1.71 -11.29 8.69
N ALA A 122 1.04 -11.10 9.83
CA ALA A 122 1.58 -11.44 11.15
C ALA A 122 2.04 -12.91 11.26
N GLN A 123 1.36 -13.83 10.58
CA GLN A 123 1.71 -15.27 10.55
C GLN A 123 2.42 -15.68 9.25
N SER A 124 2.77 -14.73 8.40
CA SER A 124 3.37 -14.96 7.07
C SER A 124 4.55 -14.02 6.81
N HIS A 125 5.21 -13.57 7.88
CA HIS A 125 6.44 -12.79 7.83
C HIS A 125 7.60 -13.59 8.44
N TRP A 126 8.82 -13.20 8.08
CA TRP A 126 10.02 -13.65 8.75
C TRP A 126 10.79 -12.45 9.26
N ARG A 127 11.29 -12.54 10.50
CA ARG A 127 12.20 -11.59 11.11
C ARG A 127 13.32 -12.37 11.79
N GLY A 128 14.56 -12.04 11.48
CA GLY A 128 15.73 -12.66 12.07
C GLY A 128 17.01 -12.12 11.46
N ASP A 129 18.14 -12.55 12.02
CA ASP A 129 19.44 -12.22 11.45
C ASP A 129 19.69 -13.03 10.17
N LEU A 130 20.17 -12.35 9.14
CA LEU A 130 20.57 -13.01 7.91
C LEU A 130 21.86 -13.81 8.16
N SER A 131 21.74 -15.13 8.16
CA SER A 131 22.86 -16.08 8.15
C SER A 131 22.87 -16.85 6.81
N PRO A 132 23.51 -16.32 5.76
CA PRO A 132 23.57 -17.00 4.47
C PRO A 132 24.56 -18.18 4.53
N THR A 133 24.22 -19.29 3.86
CA THR A 133 25.15 -20.40 3.64
C THR A 133 26.21 -20.03 2.60
N GLY A 134 27.24 -20.86 2.43
CA GLY A 134 28.35 -20.60 1.50
C GLY A 134 27.96 -20.40 0.02
N ASP A 135 26.69 -20.66 -0.34
CA ASP A 135 26.10 -20.39 -1.67
C ASP A 135 25.26 -19.08 -1.71
N GLY A 136 25.36 -18.23 -0.68
CA GLY A 136 24.69 -16.93 -0.61
C GLY A 136 23.17 -17.01 -0.32
N ARG A 137 22.68 -18.14 0.20
CA ARG A 137 21.25 -18.34 0.49
C ARG A 137 20.97 -18.43 1.98
N HIS A 138 19.89 -17.82 2.44
CA HIS A 138 19.38 -18.07 3.79
C HIS A 138 18.43 -19.28 3.76
N ARG A 139 18.56 -20.19 4.74
CA ARG A 139 17.74 -21.40 4.86
C ARG A 139 16.73 -21.22 5.99
N PHE A 140 15.46 -21.48 5.70
CA PHE A 140 14.43 -21.64 6.71
C PHE A 140 14.15 -23.14 6.89
N GLY A 141 14.54 -23.68 8.04
CA GLY A 141 14.54 -25.12 8.28
C GLY A 141 15.39 -25.87 7.24
N ASP A 142 14.95 -27.07 6.87
CA ASP A 142 15.79 -27.99 6.08
C ASP A 142 15.66 -27.80 4.57
N ALA A 143 14.65 -27.06 4.09
CA ALA A 143 14.30 -27.04 2.66
C ALA A 143 13.87 -25.68 2.07
N VAL A 144 13.38 -24.73 2.87
CA VAL A 144 12.83 -23.48 2.31
C VAL A 144 13.97 -22.48 2.12
N ARG A 145 14.13 -22.00 0.89
CA ARG A 145 15.22 -21.09 0.50
C ARG A 145 14.63 -19.78 0.01
N ASN A 146 15.03 -18.65 0.60
CA ASN A 146 14.88 -17.35 -0.06
C ASN A 146 16.17 -16.98 -0.78
N ARG A 147 16.05 -16.44 -1.99
CA ARG A 147 17.17 -15.80 -2.68
C ARG A 147 17.08 -14.31 -2.41
N VAL A 148 17.96 -13.81 -1.55
CA VAL A 148 18.10 -12.38 -1.33
C VAL A 148 19.02 -11.85 -2.42
N PHE A 149 18.53 -10.91 -3.22
CA PHE A 149 19.38 -10.15 -4.13
C PHE A 149 19.96 -8.96 -3.35
N PRO A 150 21.25 -8.61 -3.55
CA PRO A 150 21.74 -7.34 -3.04
C PRO A 150 20.86 -6.22 -3.62
N ALA A 151 20.59 -5.20 -2.81
CA ALA A 151 19.96 -3.98 -3.31
C ALA A 151 20.75 -3.47 -4.53
N PRO A 152 20.11 -2.85 -5.53
CA PRO A 152 20.84 -2.15 -6.58
C PRO A 152 21.80 -1.16 -5.90
N ASN A 153 23.11 -1.34 -6.11
CA ASN A 153 24.21 -0.56 -5.49
C ASN A 153 24.54 -0.88 -4.00
N GLY A 154 24.01 -1.95 -3.42
CA GLY A 154 24.46 -2.44 -2.12
C GLY A 154 25.87 -3.06 -2.18
N PRO A 155 26.62 -3.10 -1.06
CA PRO A 155 27.90 -3.79 -1.01
C PRO A 155 27.71 -5.24 -1.49
N ARG A 156 28.46 -5.65 -2.51
CA ARG A 156 28.51 -7.05 -2.93
C ARG A 156 29.17 -7.82 -1.79
N TRP A 157 28.42 -8.60 -1.03
CA TRP A 157 28.99 -9.56 -0.09
C TRP A 157 30.00 -10.43 -0.86
N PRO A 158 31.23 -10.62 -0.34
CA PRO A 158 32.24 -11.37 -1.07
C PRO A 158 31.73 -12.79 -1.30
N ALA A 159 31.55 -13.13 -2.58
CA ALA A 159 31.15 -14.48 -3.00
C ALA A 159 32.29 -15.51 -2.84
N ASP A 160 33.50 -15.06 -2.52
CA ASP A 160 34.69 -15.90 -2.58
C ASP A 160 35.54 -15.74 -1.32
N ALA A 161 35.15 -16.42 -0.25
CA ALA A 161 36.10 -16.89 0.74
C ALA A 161 36.15 -18.41 0.61
N ALA A 162 37.03 -18.86 -0.29
CA ALA A 162 37.47 -20.24 -0.33
C ALA A 162 38.00 -20.63 1.06
N CYS A 163 37.31 -21.53 1.77
CA CYS A 163 37.87 -22.24 2.90
C CYS A 163 38.70 -23.41 2.35
N GLY A 164 40.02 -23.25 2.39
CA GLY A 164 40.92 -24.38 2.67
C GLY A 164 40.95 -24.68 4.16
#